data_AF-A0AA38G0Z9-F1
#
_entry.id   AF-A0AA38G0Z9-F1
#
_cell.length_a   1.000
_cell.length_b   1.000
_cell.length_c   1.000
_cell.angle_alpha   90.00
_cell.angle_beta   90.00
_cell.angle_gamma   90.00
#
_symmetry.space_group_name_H-M   'P 1'
#
loop_
_entity.id
_entity.type
_entity.pdbx_description
1 polymer ?
#
loop_
_entity_poly.entity_id
_entity_poly.type
_entity_poly.pdbx_seq_one_letter_code
_entity_poly.pdbx_strand_id
1 'polypeptide(L)'
;FPKLCGMTGTAATESKEFESIYKLRVTVVPTNKRMIRKDESDVVFRAATGKWQAVLVELSRMHKTGRPVLVGTTSVEQSDALSEQLKEIGIPHE
;
A
#
# COMPACT_ATOMS: atom_id res chain seq x y z
N PHE A 1 -23.04 -8.11 -22.94
CA PHE A 1 -21.74 -8.01 -23.63
C PHE A 1 -21.37 -9.38 -24.20
N PRO A 2 -21.14 -9.54 -25.51
CA PRO A 2 -20.86 -10.85 -26.10
C PRO A 2 -19.43 -11.36 -25.82
N LYS A 3 -18.51 -10.49 -25.38
CA LYS A 3 -17.16 -10.84 -24.91
C LYS A 3 -16.85 -10.03 -23.65
N LEU A 4 -16.17 -10.65 -22.70
CA LEU A 4 -15.74 -10.04 -21.44
C LEU A 4 -14.24 -10.26 -21.24
N CYS A 5 -13.51 -9.20 -20.88
CA CYS A 5 -12.09 -9.23 -20.56
C CYS A 5 -11.75 -8.16 -19.51
N GLY A 6 -10.59 -8.28 -18.88
CA GLY A 6 -10.11 -7.33 -17.86
C GLY A 6 -8.62 -7.46 -17.61
N MET A 7 -8.03 -6.45 -16.99
CA MET A 7 -6.61 -6.40 -16.60
C MET A 7 -6.47 -5.92 -15.16
N THR A 8 -5.62 -6.58 -14.38
CA THR A 8 -5.30 -6.21 -12.99
C THR A 8 -3.98 -6.86 -12.55
N GLY A 9 -3.33 -6.32 -11.52
CA GLY A 9 -2.09 -6.85 -10.97
C GLY A 9 -2.26 -8.00 -9.97
N THR A 10 -3.48 -8.24 -9.46
CA THR A 10 -3.69 -9.08 -8.25
C THR A 10 -4.71 -10.21 -8.39
N ALA A 11 -5.21 -10.52 -9.59
CA ALA A 11 -6.30 -11.50 -9.78
C ALA A 11 -5.91 -12.97 -9.54
N ALA A 12 -4.63 -13.31 -9.37
CA ALA A 12 -4.19 -14.70 -9.31
C ALA A 12 -4.81 -15.47 -8.14
N THR A 13 -4.98 -14.83 -6.98
CA THR A 13 -5.58 -15.42 -5.78
C THR A 13 -7.07 -15.70 -5.98
N GLU A 14 -7.78 -14.81 -6.68
CA GLU A 14 -9.22 -14.90 -6.91
C GLU A 14 -9.59 -15.64 -8.20
N SER A 15 -8.64 -16.36 -8.81
CA SER A 15 -8.82 -17.02 -10.11
C SER A 15 -10.03 -17.97 -10.17
N LYS A 16 -10.29 -18.72 -9.08
CA LYS A 16 -11.45 -19.62 -8.97
C LYS A 16 -12.78 -18.87 -8.96
N GLU A 17 -12.81 -17.69 -8.33
CA GLU A 17 -14.00 -16.86 -8.27
C GLU A 17 -14.29 -16.23 -9.65
N PHE A 18 -13.26 -15.69 -10.29
CA PHE A 18 -13.34 -15.17 -11.66
C PHE A 18 -13.85 -16.20 -12.67
N GLU A 19 -13.38 -17.44 -12.55
CA GLU A 19 -13.82 -18.52 -13.44
C GLU A 19 -15.25 -18.99 -13.12
N SER A 20 -15.60 -19.16 -11.84
CA SER A 20 -16.92 -19.69 -11.48
C SER A 20 -18.05 -18.72 -11.81
N ILE A 21 -17.89 -17.44 -11.49
CA ILE A 21 -18.92 -16.40 -11.66
C ILE A 21 -18.92 -15.84 -13.08
N TYR A 22 -17.75 -15.47 -13.61
CA TYR A 22 -17.65 -14.72 -14.86
C TYR A 22 -17.11 -15.53 -16.04
N LYS A 23 -16.74 -16.80 -15.82
CA LYS A 23 -16.05 -17.63 -16.82
C LYS A 23 -14.77 -16.98 -17.35
N LEU A 24 -14.12 -16.17 -16.50
CA LEU A 24 -12.87 -15.49 -16.81
C LEU A 24 -11.69 -16.31 -16.29
N ARG A 25 -10.78 -16.67 -17.20
CA ARG A 25 -9.50 -17.29 -16.85
C ARG A 25 -8.50 -16.21 -16.49
N VAL A 26 -7.86 -16.35 -15.33
CA VAL A 26 -6.75 -15.48 -14.92
C VAL A 26 -5.43 -16.07 -15.42
N THR A 27 -4.68 -15.28 -16.18
CA THR A 27 -3.34 -15.66 -16.67
C THR A 27 -2.31 -14.72 -16.06
N VAL A 28 -1.28 -15.27 -15.43
CA VAL A 28 -0.17 -14.48 -14.88
C VAL A 28 0.80 -14.14 -16.02
N VAL A 29 0.92 -12.85 -16.31
CA VAL A 29 1.87 -12.33 -17.30
C VAL A 29 3.18 -12.00 -16.59
N PRO A 30 4.35 -12.47 -17.09
CA PRO A 30 5.63 -12.17 -16.47
C PRO A 30 5.96 -10.67 -16.57
N THR A 31 6.71 -10.16 -15.61
CA THR A 31 7.18 -8.76 -15.61
C THR A 31 8.29 -8.57 -16.64
N ASN A 32 8.36 -7.38 -17.25
CA ASN A 32 9.41 -7.03 -18.21
C ASN A 32 10.83 -7.03 -17.60
N LYS A 33 10.94 -6.77 -16.29
CA LYS A 33 12.19 -6.81 -15.53
C LYS A 33 12.03 -7.69 -14.29
N ARG A 34 13.14 -8.22 -13.78
CA ARG A 34 13.16 -8.95 -12.50
C ARG A 34 12.66 -8.04 -11.38
N MET A 35 11.70 -8.52 -10.61
CA MET A 35 11.20 -7.83 -9.43
C MET A 35 12.24 -7.92 -8.30
N ILE A 36 12.69 -6.76 -7.79
CA ILE A 36 13.71 -6.64 -6.73
C ILE A 36 13.21 -5.89 -5.48
N ARG A 37 11.91 -5.60 -5.41
CA ARG A 37 11.30 -4.91 -4.26
C ARG A 37 11.42 -5.81 -3.03
N LYS A 38 11.82 -5.22 -1.91
CA LYS A 38 11.83 -5.89 -0.61
C LYS A 38 10.50 -5.60 0.06
N ASP A 39 9.74 -6.66 0.31
CA ASP A 39 8.50 -6.60 1.08
C ASP A 39 8.84 -6.99 2.52
N GLU A 40 8.87 -5.99 3.40
CA GLU A 40 9.18 -6.16 4.83
C GLU A 40 7.96 -6.75 5.57
N SER A 41 8.20 -7.45 6.68
CA SER A 41 7.13 -8.02 7.51
C SER A 41 6.34 -6.94 8.25
N ASP A 42 5.09 -7.26 8.59
CA ASP A 42 4.21 -6.36 9.35
C ASP A 42 4.77 -6.06 10.75
N VAL A 43 4.69 -4.79 11.15
CA VAL A 43 5.00 -4.33 12.51
C VAL A 43 3.70 -4.01 13.23
N VAL A 44 3.35 -4.84 14.23
CA VAL A 44 2.07 -4.77 14.94
C VAL A 44 2.24 -4.14 16.32
N PHE A 45 1.37 -3.18 16.64
CA PHE A 45 1.38 -2.46 17.91
C PHE A 45 0.12 -2.74 18.71
N ARG A 46 0.25 -2.80 20.04
CA ARG A 46 -0.89 -2.99 20.95
C ARG A 46 -1.87 -1.80 20.92
N ALA A 47 -1.36 -0.59 20.76
CA ALA A 47 -2.16 0.65 20.79
C ALA A 47 -1.89 1.50 19.54
N ALA A 48 -2.94 2.20 19.08
CA ALA A 48 -2.85 3.07 17.91
C ALA A 48 -1.85 4.22 18.09
N THR A 49 -1.76 4.78 19.30
CA THR A 49 -0.78 5.82 19.64
C THR A 49 0.65 5.35 19.43
N GLY A 50 0.98 4.15 19.90
CA GLY A 50 2.29 3.54 19.70
C GLY A 50 2.61 3.29 18.23
N LYS A 51 1.61 2.85 17.45
CA LYS A 51 1.73 2.70 15.99
C LYS A 51 2.09 4.03 15.34
N TRP A 52 1.34 5.11 15.62
CA TRP A 52 1.55 6.40 14.98
C TRP A 52 2.87 7.06 15.37
N GLN A 53 3.28 6.95 16.64
CA GLN A 53 4.60 7.40 17.07
C GLN A 53 5.73 6.69 16.32
N ALA A 54 5.63 5.36 16.15
CA ALA A 54 6.62 4.60 15.40
C ALA A 54 6.64 4.98 13.92
N VAL A 55 5.48 5.21 13.31
CA VAL A 55 5.35 5.71 11.92
C VAL A 55 6.05 7.06 11.77
N LEU A 56 5.80 8.03 12.67
CA LEU A 56 6.44 9.35 12.60
C LEU A 56 7.97 9.27 12.71
N VAL A 57 8.48 8.42 13.60
CA VAL A 57 9.94 8.20 13.77
C VAL A 57 10.54 7.66 12.47
N GLU A 58 9.89 6.67 11.86
CA GLU A 58 10.39 6.06 10.64
C GLU A 58 10.29 7.00 9.44
N LEU A 59 9.19 7.75 9.31
CA LEU A 59 9.03 8.79 8.29
C LEU A 59 10.10 9.87 8.42
N SER A 60 10.36 10.35 9.64
CA SER A 60 11.43 11.31 9.92
C SER A 60 12.79 10.79 9.48
N ARG A 61 13.07 9.51 9.76
CA ARG A 61 14.32 8.85 9.37
C ARG A 61 14.45 8.76 7.86
N MET A 62 13.41 8.27 7.16
CA MET A 62 13.41 8.14 5.70
C MET A 62 13.51 9.50 5.00
N HIS A 63 12.75 10.50 5.48
CA HIS A 63 12.76 11.86 4.94
C HIS A 63 14.14 12.50 5.08
N LYS A 64 14.81 12.37 6.24
CA LYS A 64 16.20 12.82 6.45
C LYS A 64 17.19 12.20 5.47
N THR A 65 16.93 10.97 5.01
CA THR A 65 17.76 10.30 3.99
C THR A 65 17.38 10.64 2.54
N GLY A 66 16.37 11.49 2.33
CA GLY A 66 15.87 11.84 0.99
C GLY A 66 15.09 10.73 0.29
N ARG A 67 14.65 9.70 1.02
CA ARG A 67 13.88 8.58 0.45
C ARG A 67 12.41 9.01 0.26
N PRO A 68 11.85 8.91 -0.96
CA PRO A 68 10.40 9.12 -1.16
C PRO A 68 9.59 8.05 -0.41
N VAL A 69 8.49 8.47 0.20
CA VAL A 69 7.61 7.60 0.98
C VAL A 69 6.16 7.82 0.58
N LEU A 70 5.42 6.74 0.39
CA LEU A 70 3.97 6.73 0.28
C LEU A 70 3.40 6.18 1.58
N VAL A 71 2.46 6.89 2.20
CA VAL A 71 1.73 6.43 3.37
C VAL A 71 0.28 6.19 3.00
N GLY A 72 -0.18 4.95 3.13
CA GLY A 72 -1.58 4.59 2.95
C GLY A 72 -2.32 4.55 4.28
N THR A 73 -3.43 5.26 4.38
CA THR A 73 -4.39 5.18 5.50
C THR A 73 -5.69 4.53 5.02
N THR A 74 -6.57 4.17 5.94
CA THR A 74 -7.87 3.56 5.61
C THR A 74 -9.04 4.54 5.66
N SER A 75 -8.82 5.76 6.15
CA SER A 75 -9.85 6.80 6.22
C SER A 75 -9.25 8.21 6.10
N VAL A 76 -10.09 9.18 5.73
CA VAL A 76 -9.69 10.59 5.59
C VAL A 76 -9.26 11.18 6.93
N GLU A 77 -9.97 10.84 8.01
CA GLU A 77 -9.68 11.35 9.36
C GLU A 77 -8.30 10.89 9.85
N GLN A 78 -7.89 9.67 9.48
CA GLN A 78 -6.55 9.18 9.80
C GLN A 78 -5.47 9.91 8.98
N SER A 79 -5.76 10.24 7.73
CA SER A 79 -4.87 11.06 6.90
C SER A 79 -4.70 12.45 7.49
N ASP A 80 -5.79 13.10 7.88
CA ASP A 80 -5.77 14.45 8.46
C ASP A 80 -5.00 14.48 9.77
N ALA A 81 -5.26 13.52 10.68
CA ALA A 81 -4.54 13.42 11.95
C ALA A 81 -3.04 13.17 11.76
N LEU A 82 -2.65 12.36 10.76
CA LEU A 82 -1.24 12.17 10.43
C LEU A 82 -0.63 13.43 9.79
N SER A 83 -1.38 14.11 8.92
CA SER A 83 -0.96 15.35 8.27
C SER A 83 -0.64 16.44 9.31
N GLU A 84 -1.49 16.60 10.32
CA GLU A 84 -1.24 17.53 11.43
C GLU A 84 0.06 17.18 12.17
N GLN A 85 0.25 15.92 12.54
CA GLN A 85 1.47 15.46 13.21
C GLN A 85 2.73 15.68 12.36
N LEU A 86 2.65 15.46 11.05
CA LEU A 86 3.76 15.70 10.12
C LEU A 86 4.07 17.20 9.95
N LYS A 87 3.04 18.06 9.96
CA LYS A 87 3.19 19.53 9.96
C LYS A 87 3.88 20.02 11.23
N GLU A 88 3.48 19.49 12.40
CA GLU A 88 4.08 19.83 13.69
C GLU A 88 5.59 19.55 13.73
N ILE A 89 6.03 18.45 13.12
CA ILE A 89 7.45 18.08 13.04
C ILE A 89 8.16 18.62 11.79
N GLY A 90 7.48 19.43 10.96
CA GLY A 90 8.06 20.13 9.83
C GLY A 90 8.43 19.27 8.62
N ILE A 91 7.74 18.13 8.41
CA ILE A 91 7.96 17.30 7.22
C ILE A 91 6.97 17.72 6.11
N PRO A 92 7.45 18.25 4.97
CA PRO A 92 6.59 18.58 3.83
C PRO A 92 5.94 17.31 3.25
N HIS A 93 4.64 17.39 2.99
CA HIS A 93 3.84 16.32 2.40
C HIS A 93 2.59 16.91 1.70
N GLU A 94 1.84 16.05 1.02
CA GLU A 94 0.58 16.32 0.33
C GLU A 94 -0.56 15.51 0.94
#